data_AF-A0A919JMR5-F1
#
_entry.id   AF-A0A919JMR5-F1
#
_cell.length_a   1.000
_cell.length_b   1.000
_cell.length_c   1.000
_cell.angle_alpha   90.00
_cell.angle_beta   90.00
_cell.angle_gamma   90.00
#
_symmetry.space_group_name_H-M   'P 1'
#
loop_
_entity.id
_entity.type
_entity.pdbx_description
1 polymer ?
#
loop_
_entity_poly.entity_id
_entity_poly.type
_entity_poly.pdbx_seq_one_letter_code
_entity_poly.pdbx_strand_id
1 'polypeptide(L)' 'MDDALLAYDAGRVDALAGHRDAERARHPRTGADYRMGFLDARIEIFRMLSSARRILEGND' A
#
# COMPACT_ATOMS: atom_id res chain seq x y z
N MET A 1 -19.37 -6.06 2.47
CA MET A 1 -18.46 -6.21 1.31
C MET A 1 -17.86 -4.85 0.98
N ASP A 2 -18.70 -3.83 0.88
CA ASP A 2 -18.27 -2.44 0.66
C ASP A 2 -17.28 -1.91 1.70
N ASP A 3 -17.54 -2.12 3.00
CA ASP A 3 -16.65 -1.63 4.06
C ASP A 3 -15.22 -2.21 4.01
N ALA A 4 -15.09 -3.47 3.57
CA ALA A 4 -13.80 -4.13 3.44
C ALA A 4 -13.02 -3.55 2.25
N LEU A 5 -13.69 -3.35 1.11
CA LEU A 5 -13.07 -2.74 -0.07
C LEU A 5 -12.69 -1.27 0.18
N LEU A 6 -13.53 -0.51 0.88
CA LEU A 6 -13.23 0.86 1.28
C LEU A 6 -12.05 0.92 2.25
N ALA A 7 -11.96 -0.01 3.21
CA ALA A 7 -10.82 -0.09 4.12
C ALA A 7 -9.53 -0.46 3.39
N TYR A 8 -9.60 -1.40 2.44
CA TYR A 8 -8.48 -1.73 1.56
C TYR A 8 -8.00 -0.52 0.76
N ASP A 9 -8.91 0.19 0.08
CA ASP A 9 -8.55 1.35 -0.72
C ASP A 9 -7.98 2.48 0.14
N ALA A 10 -8.53 2.71 1.34
CA ALA A 10 -7.96 3.66 2.29
C ALA A 10 -6.52 3.29 2.67
N GLY A 11 -6.23 2.02 2.94
CA GLY A 11 -4.87 1.54 3.22
C GLY A 11 -3.93 1.78 2.04
N ARG A 12 -4.40 1.52 0.82
CA ARG A 12 -3.65 1.75 -0.42
C ARG A 12 -3.31 3.22 -0.62
N VAL A 13 -4.27 4.13 -0.42
CA VAL A 13 -4.08 5.59 -0.52
C VAL A 13 -3.09 6.09 0.53
N ASP A 14 -3.24 5.65 1.77
CA ASP A 14 -2.37 5.98 2.89
C ASP A 14 -0.91 5.56 2.65
N ALA A 15 -0.71 4.37 2.08
CA ALA A 15 0.62 3.89 1.70
C ALA A 15 1.30 4.73 0.62
N LEU A 16 0.53 5.20 -0.37
CA LEU A 16 1.02 6.14 -1.41
C LEU A 16 1.39 7.50 -0.80
N ALA A 17 0.62 7.96 0.18
CA ALA A 17 0.93 9.18 0.94
C ALA A 17 2.09 8.99 1.95
N GLY A 18 2.56 7.75 2.18
CA GLY A 18 3.60 7.45 3.15
C GLY A 18 3.15 7.59 4.61
N HIS A 19 1.84 7.63 4.87
CA HIS A 19 1.28 7.82 6.20
C HIS A 19 0.43 6.62 6.59
N ARG A 20 0.71 5.98 7.73
CA ARG A 20 -0.08 4.86 8.23
C ARG A 20 -1.01 5.32 9.35
N ASP A 21 -2.31 5.17 9.13
CA ASP A 21 -3.35 5.38 10.13
C ASP A 21 -3.40 4.19 11.11
N ALA A 22 -2.98 4.43 12.35
CA ALA A 22 -2.93 3.41 13.39
C ALA A 22 -4.32 2.97 13.87
N GLU A 23 -5.30 3.87 13.85
CA GLU A 23 -6.66 3.58 14.32
C GLU A 23 -7.41 2.70 13.31
N ARG A 24 -7.35 3.06 12.03
CA ARG A 24 -7.88 2.21 10.95
C ARG A 24 -7.21 0.84 10.93
N ALA A 25 -5.88 0.81 11.11
CA ALA A 25 -5.15 -0.45 11.17
C ALA A 25 -5.53 -1.35 12.35
N ARG A 26 -6.05 -0.79 13.46
CA ARG A 26 -6.48 -1.57 14.64
C ARG A 26 -7.98 -1.91 14.62
N HIS A 27 -8.74 -1.40 13.65
CA HIS A 27 -10.17 -1.59 13.60
C HIS A 27 -10.52 -3.10 13.59
N PRO A 28 -11.38 -3.58 14.51
CA PRO A 28 -11.58 -5.01 14.74
C PRO A 28 -12.21 -5.74 13.55
N ARG A 29 -12.96 -5.03 12.70
CA ARG A 29 -13.66 -5.63 11.56
C ARG A 29 -12.98 -5.43 10.20
N THR A 30 -12.26 -4.33 10.02
CA THR A 30 -11.72 -3.92 8.70
C THR A 30 -10.23 -3.58 8.73
N GLY A 31 -9.59 -3.67 9.90
CA GLY A 31 -8.17 -3.40 10.03
C GLY A 31 -7.30 -4.40 9.27
N ALA A 32 -7.79 -5.62 9.03
CA ALA A 32 -7.12 -6.58 8.16
C ALA A 32 -7.07 -6.07 6.71
N ASP A 33 -8.21 -5.65 6.17
CA ASP A 33 -8.33 -5.15 4.80
C ASP A 33 -7.48 -3.88 4.59
N TYR A 34 -7.53 -2.96 5.55
CA TYR A 34 -6.67 -1.77 5.56
C TYR A 34 -5.17 -2.12 5.51
N ARG A 35 -4.73 -3.04 6.37
CA ARG A 35 -3.32 -3.46 6.39
C ARG A 35 -2.90 -4.15 5.10
N MET A 36 -3.80 -4.92 4.48
CA MET A 36 -3.55 -5.55 3.18
C MET A 36 -3.35 -4.48 2.09
N GLY A 37 -4.28 -3.54 1.95
CA GLY A 37 -4.15 -2.47 0.95
C GLY A 37 -2.90 -1.61 1.14
N PHE A 38 -2.55 -1.33 2.40
CA PHE A 38 -1.31 -0.63 2.73
C PHE A 38 -0.07 -1.41 2.30
N LEU A 39 0.00 -2.70 2.63
CA LEU A 39 1.15 -3.53 2.29
C LEU A 39 1.31 -3.73 0.79
N ASP A 40 0.21 -4.02 0.09
CA ASP A 40 0.20 -4.25 -1.36
C ASP A 40 0.76 -3.02 -2.11
N ALA A 41 0.28 -1.82 -1.76
CA ALA A 41 0.76 -0.57 -2.33
C ALA A 41 2.26 -0.34 -2.09
N ARG A 42 2.77 -0.65 -0.89
CA ARG A 42 4.20 -0.52 -0.58
C ARG A 42 5.06 -1.48 -1.41
N ILE A 43 4.59 -2.72 -1.60
CA ILE A 43 5.26 -3.71 -2.44
C ILE A 43 5.26 -3.25 -3.90
N GLU A 44 4.16 -2.69 -4.40
CA GLU A 44 4.07 -2.15 -5.75
C GLU A 44 5.05 -0.98 -5.97
N ILE A 45 5.08 -0.01 -5.06
CA ILE A 45 6.05 1.11 -5.10
C ILE A 45 7.48 0.57 -5.12
N PHE A 46 7.80 -0.40 -4.27
CA PHE A 46 9.13 -1.02 -4.26
C PHE A 46 9.48 -1.64 -5.61
N ARG A 47 8.58 -2.45 -6.19
CA ARG A 47 8.78 -3.08 -7.51
C ARG A 47 8.96 -2.04 -8.63
N MET A 48 8.22 -0.94 -8.58
CA MET A 48 8.37 0.18 -9.50
C MET A 48 9.75 0.81 -9.38
N LEU A 49 10.20 1.15 -8.16
CA LEU A 49 11.51 1.73 -7.91
C LEU A 49 12.65 0.78 -8.34
N SER A 50 12.55 -0.51 -8.02
CA SER A 50 13.52 -1.51 -8.47
C SER A 50 13.58 -1.61 -9.99
N SER A 51 12.45 -1.48 -10.68
CA SER A 51 12.41 -1.48 -12.15
C SER A 51 13.01 -0.21 -12.74
N ALA A 52 12.68 0.97 -12.19
CA ALA A 52 13.29 2.24 -12.60
C ALA A 52 14.81 2.21 -12.43
N ARG A 53 15.30 1.66 -11.31
CA ARG A 53 16.74 1.50 -11.05
C ARG A 53 17.43 0.63 -12.10
N ARG A 54 16.84 -0.53 -12.45
CA ARG A 54 17.38 -1.40 -13.52
C ARG A 54 17.44 -0.70 -14.88
N ILE A 55 16.47 0.15 -15.20
CA ILE A 55 16.47 0.94 -16.44
C ILE A 55 17.63 1.95 -16.44
N LEU A 56 17.86 2.61 -15.30
CA LEU A 56 18.97 3.58 -15.17
C LEU A 56 20.35 2.91 -15.17
N GLU A 57 20.47 1.75 -14.53
CA GLU A 57 21.72 0.97 -14.48
C GLU A 57 22.01 0.20 -15.79
N GLY A 58 21.00 -0.02 -16.64
CA GLY A 58 21.10 -0.74 -17.92
C GLY A 58 21.41 0.12 -19.14
N ASN A 59 21.77 1.40 -18.96
CA ASN A 59 22.25 2.30 -20.00
C ASN A 59 23.80 2.31 -20.08
N ASP A 60 24.39 1.12 -20.21
CA ASP A 60 25.78 0.93 -20.66
C ASP A 60 25.80 0.58 -22.16
#